data_AF-A0A251MU43-F1
#
_entry.id   AF-A0A251MU43-F1
#
_cell.length_a   1.000
_cell.length_b   1.000
_cell.length_c   1.000
_cell.angle_alpha   90.00
_cell.angle_beta   90.00
_cell.angle_gamma   90.00
#
_symmetry.space_group_name_H-M   'P 1'
#
loop_
_entity.id
_entity.type
_entity.pdbx_description
1 polymer ?
#
loop_
_entity_poly.entity_id
_entity_poly.type
_entity_poly.pdbx_seq_one_letter_code
_entity_poly.pdbx_strand_id
1 'polypeptide(L)'
;MPSPLFFSMISGSRLKEISDILILTDQESPHYLRELIRKTRSLTDKPFGVGVVLAFPHEKNIQVILDEKVAVLQVYWGECSEELVLKAHQSGVKVVPQVSVP
;
A
#
# COMPACT_ATOMS: atom_id res chain seq x y z
N MET A 1 12.37 17.48 -0.31
CA MET A 1 11.04 17.62 0.32
C MET A 1 10.02 17.16 -0.71
N PRO A 2 9.54 15.91 -0.71
CA PRO A 2 8.50 15.50 -1.66
C PRO A 2 7.16 16.14 -1.26
N SER A 3 6.36 16.51 -2.27
CA SER A 3 5.21 17.44 -2.22
C SER A 3 3.96 16.91 -1.52
N PRO A 4 3.05 17.79 -1.03
CA PRO A 4 1.96 17.44 -0.11
C PRO A 4 0.64 16.99 -0.76
N LEU A 5 0.66 16.48 -1.98
CA LEU A 5 -0.55 16.04 -2.69
C LEU A 5 -0.32 14.62 -3.16
N PHE A 6 -1.09 13.63 -2.68
CA PHE A 6 -1.54 12.44 -3.42
C PHE A 6 -2.39 11.53 -2.50
N PHE A 7 -3.55 12.05 -2.09
CA PHE A 7 -4.68 11.22 -1.63
C PHE A 7 -5.58 10.99 -2.84
N SER A 8 -5.74 9.74 -3.28
CA SER A 8 -6.72 9.38 -4.31
C SER A 8 -7.57 8.21 -3.82
N MET A 9 -8.89 8.34 -3.99
CA MET A 9 -9.92 7.38 -3.58
C MET A 9 -10.33 6.56 -4.81
N ILE A 10 -10.17 5.23 -4.77
CA ILE A 10 -10.66 4.31 -5.82
C ILE A 10 -11.70 3.38 -5.20
N SER A 11 -12.93 3.38 -5.74
CA SER A 11 -14.07 2.60 -5.27
C SER A 11 -14.26 1.31 -6.10
N GLY A 12 -14.22 0.15 -5.44
CA GLY A 12 -14.53 -1.17 -6.00
C GLY A 12 -15.29 -2.03 -4.97
N SER A 13 -16.21 -2.88 -5.41
CA SER A 13 -17.33 -3.41 -4.59
C SER A 13 -16.98 -4.34 -3.42
N ARG A 14 -15.73 -4.82 -3.31
CA ARG A 14 -15.20 -5.57 -2.13
C ARG A 14 -14.20 -4.76 -1.29
N LEU A 15 -13.91 -3.53 -1.73
CA LEU A 15 -13.01 -2.54 -1.14
C LEU A 15 -13.78 -1.38 -0.48
N LYS A 16 -15.12 -1.45 -0.42
CA LYS A 16 -16.00 -0.35 0.06
C LYS A 16 -15.75 0.10 1.50
N GLU A 17 -15.07 -0.71 2.31
CA GLU A 17 -14.73 -0.39 3.71
C GLU A 17 -13.38 0.33 3.86
N ILE A 18 -12.56 0.35 2.79
CA ILE A 18 -11.27 1.05 2.77
C ILE A 18 -11.55 2.49 2.41
N SER A 19 -11.39 3.39 3.39
CA SER A 19 -11.69 4.80 3.18
C SER A 19 -10.61 5.52 2.36
N ASP A 20 -9.35 5.08 2.50
CA ASP A 20 -8.18 5.81 1.99
C ASP A 20 -7.03 4.88 1.56
N ILE A 21 -6.29 5.31 0.54
CA ILE A 21 -5.03 4.69 0.08
C ILE A 21 -3.91 5.72 0.16
N LEU A 22 -2.86 5.41 0.92
CA LEU A 22 -1.63 6.20 0.94
C LEU A 22 -0.72 5.72 -0.20
N ILE A 23 -0.36 6.60 -1.14
CA ILE A 23 0.58 6.26 -2.22
C ILE A 23 1.92 6.92 -1.96
N LEU A 24 3.01 6.13 -1.96
CA LEU A 24 4.37 6.65 -1.98
C LEU A 24 4.97 6.40 -3.36
N THR A 25 5.54 7.44 -3.96
CA THR A 25 6.19 7.38 -5.28
C THR A 25 7.61 7.88 -5.17
N ASP A 26 8.52 7.26 -5.94
CA ASP A 26 9.92 7.66 -6.23
C ASP A 26 11.06 7.10 -5.36
N GLN A 27 10.88 6.89 -4.05
CA GLN A 27 11.97 6.46 -3.14
C GLN A 27 11.48 5.50 -2.04
N GLU A 28 12.36 4.57 -1.61
CA GLU A 28 12.16 3.83 -0.36
C GLU A 28 12.38 4.76 0.84
N SER A 29 11.38 4.84 1.72
CA SER A 29 11.49 5.58 2.98
C SER A 29 10.73 4.85 4.08
N PRO A 30 11.25 3.70 4.54
CA PRO A 30 10.52 2.80 5.44
C PRO A 30 10.18 3.45 6.78
N HIS A 31 11.08 4.30 7.31
CA HIS A 31 10.81 5.02 8.56
C HIS A 31 9.66 6.02 8.40
N TYR A 32 9.67 6.82 7.33
CA TYR A 32 8.61 7.78 7.07
C TYR A 32 7.27 7.12 6.81
N LEU A 33 7.25 6.04 6.01
CA LEU A 33 6.05 5.26 5.75
C LEU A 33 5.45 4.69 7.03
N ARG A 34 6.28 4.15 7.93
CA ARG A 34 5.82 3.64 9.23
C ARG A 34 5.15 4.73 10.06
N GLU A 35 5.75 5.92 10.13
CA GLU A 35 5.17 7.05 10.86
C GLU A 35 3.84 7.50 10.24
N LEU A 36 3.74 7.52 8.90
CA LEU A 36 2.48 7.82 8.22
C LEU A 36 1.39 6.78 8.51
N ILE A 37 1.70 5.48 8.46
CA ILE A 37 0.75 4.40 8.77
C ILE A 37 0.23 4.54 10.20
N ARG A 38 1.12 4.78 11.17
CA ARG A 38 0.75 4.97 12.58
C ARG A 38 -0.08 6.23 12.81
N LYS A 39 0.28 7.33 12.15
CA LYS A 39 -0.52 8.56 12.18
C LYS A 39 -1.91 8.34 11.62
N THR A 40 -2.05 7.64 10.49
CA THR A 40 -3.36 7.31 9.92
C THR A 40 -4.18 6.46 10.89
N ARG A 41 -3.59 5.42 11.50
CA ARG A 41 -4.27 4.62 12.55
C ARG A 41 -4.74 5.45 13.74
N SER A 42 -4.02 6.52 14.10
CA SER A 42 -4.43 7.41 15.19
C SER A 42 -5.64 8.30 14.84
N LEU A 43 -5.94 8.45 13.54
CA LEU A 43 -7.01 9.32 13.04
C LEU A 43 -8.29 8.55 12.68
N THR A 44 -8.21 7.22 12.51
CA THR A 44 -9.36 6.39 12.12
C THR A 44 -9.18 4.94 12.55
N ASP A 45 -10.28 4.33 12.99
CA ASP A 45 -10.38 2.88 13.22
C ASP A 45 -10.75 2.10 11.95
N LYS A 46 -11.09 2.80 10.86
CA LYS A 46 -11.45 2.14 9.59
C LYS A 46 -10.22 1.51 8.95
N PRO A 47 -10.36 0.33 8.32
CA PRO A 47 -9.30 -0.24 7.49
C PRO A 47 -8.83 0.73 6.39
N PHE A 48 -7.53 0.75 6.11
CA PHE A 48 -6.95 1.54 5.03
C PHE A 48 -5.88 0.73 4.26
N GLY A 49 -5.57 1.18 3.04
CA GLY A 49 -4.57 0.55 2.17
C GLY A 49 -3.34 1.42 1.96
N VAL A 50 -2.29 0.80 1.41
CA VAL A 50 -1.07 1.49 0.95
C VAL A 50 -0.75 1.06 -0.48
N GLY A 51 -0.47 2.05 -1.33
CA GLY A 51 -0.10 1.88 -2.73
C GLY A 51 1.41 1.93 -2.93
N VAL A 52 1.95 0.99 -3.70
CA VAL A 52 3.38 0.88 -4.04
C VAL A 52 3.56 0.73 -5.55
N VAL A 53 4.42 1.56 -6.14
CA VAL A 53 4.80 1.45 -7.55
C VAL A 53 6.04 0.57 -7.67
N LEU A 54 5.90 -0.61 -8.27
CA LEU A 54 6.96 -1.63 -8.33
C LEU A 54 8.12 -1.27 -9.27
N ALA A 55 7.92 -0.31 -10.17
CA ALA A 55 8.96 0.21 -11.05
C ALA A 55 10.10 0.97 -10.31
N PHE A 56 9.92 1.29 -9.03
CA PHE A 56 10.92 1.95 -8.18
C PHE A 56 11.37 1.01 -7.05
N PRO A 57 12.50 1.28 -6.36
CA PRO A 57 12.86 0.56 -5.15
C PRO A 57 11.70 0.55 -4.14
N HIS A 58 11.33 -0.63 -3.64
CA HIS A 58 10.07 -0.80 -2.89
C HIS A 58 10.10 -1.86 -1.78
N GLU A 59 11.05 -2.78 -1.78
CA GLU A 59 11.15 -3.93 -0.88
C GLU A 59 11.04 -3.53 0.59
N LYS A 60 11.76 -2.47 1.02
CA LYS A 60 11.72 -2.01 2.42
C LYS A 60 10.37 -1.39 2.80
N ASN A 61 9.74 -0.69 1.87
CA ASN A 61 8.41 -0.12 2.08
C ASN A 61 7.37 -1.24 2.20
N ILE A 62 7.45 -2.26 1.33
CA ILE A 62 6.60 -3.46 1.41
C ILE A 62 6.79 -4.16 2.75
N GLN A 63 8.03 -4.34 3.23
CA GLN A 63 8.26 -4.95 4.53
C GLN A 63 7.54 -4.19 5.66
N VAL A 64 7.60 -2.85 5.66
CA VAL A 64 6.88 -2.02 6.64
C VAL A 64 5.36 -2.21 6.55
N ILE A 65 4.81 -2.24 5.34
CA ILE A 65 3.38 -2.47 5.08
C ILE A 65 2.93 -3.81 5.67
N LEU A 66 3.74 -4.85 5.49
CA LEU A 66 3.48 -6.19 6.01
C LEU A 66 3.62 -6.25 7.55
N ASP A 67 4.66 -5.65 8.11
CA ASP A 67 4.90 -5.60 9.56
C ASP A 67 3.78 -4.87 10.30
N GLU A 68 3.33 -3.73 9.75
CA GLU A 68 2.25 -2.91 10.32
C GLU A 68 0.86 -3.44 9.96
N LYS A 69 0.78 -4.55 9.20
CA LYS A 69 -0.44 -5.29 8.82
C LYS A 69 -1.55 -4.36 8.33
N VAL A 70 -1.24 -3.53 7.33
CA VAL A 70 -2.26 -2.69 6.69
C VAL A 70 -3.30 -3.58 5.98
N ALA A 71 -4.51 -3.08 5.76
CA ALA A 71 -5.58 -3.94 5.27
C ALA A 71 -5.36 -4.40 3.81
N VAL A 72 -4.81 -3.50 2.98
CA VAL A 72 -4.53 -3.76 1.57
C VAL A 72 -3.17 -3.17 1.16
N LEU A 73 -2.41 -3.97 0.43
CA LEU A 73 -1.29 -3.52 -0.41
C LEU A 73 -1.80 -3.44 -1.86
N GLN A 74 -1.87 -2.22 -2.41
CA GLN A 74 -2.11 -2.03 -3.83
C GLN A 74 -0.78 -1.86 -4.57
N VAL A 75 -0.57 -2.61 -5.65
CA VAL A 75 0.67 -2.54 -6.44
C VAL A 75 0.42 -2.04 -7.85
N TYR A 76 1.31 -1.19 -8.34
CA TYR A 76 1.22 -0.55 -9.66
C TYR A 76 2.49 -0.78 -10.47
N TRP A 77 2.36 -0.75 -11.80
CA TRP A 77 3.45 -0.70 -12.78
C TRP A 77 4.58 -1.71 -12.53
N GLY A 78 4.22 -2.98 -12.43
CA GLY A 78 5.18 -4.07 -12.37
C GLY A 78 4.47 -5.40 -12.13
N GLU A 79 5.25 -6.47 -12.15
CA GLU A 79 4.74 -7.82 -11.96
C GLU A 79 4.44 -8.09 -10.48
N CYS A 80 3.19 -8.46 -10.19
CA CYS A 80 2.80 -8.93 -8.86
C CYS A 80 3.19 -10.41 -8.72
N SER A 81 4.38 -10.66 -8.18
CA SER A 81 4.91 -12.02 -8.08
C SER A 81 4.12 -12.89 -7.09
N GLU A 82 4.09 -14.21 -7.33
CA GLU A 82 3.47 -15.17 -6.40
C GLU A 82 4.10 -15.11 -5.00
N GLU A 83 5.41 -14.86 -4.92
CA GLU A 83 6.12 -14.71 -3.64
C GLU A 83 5.63 -13.50 -2.84
N LEU A 84 5.42 -12.36 -3.51
CA LEU A 84 4.87 -11.16 -2.87
C LEU A 84 3.45 -11.42 -2.35
N VAL A 85 2.62 -12.08 -3.15
CA VAL A 85 1.26 -12.46 -2.77
C VAL A 85 1.28 -13.39 -1.55
N LEU A 86 2.17 -14.40 -1.54
CA LEU A 86 2.30 -15.33 -0.43
C LEU A 86 2.72 -14.63 0.86
N LYS A 87 3.78 -13.81 0.81
CA LYS A 87 4.26 -13.04 1.98
C LYS A 87 3.18 -12.12 2.54
N ALA A 88 2.46 -11.41 1.66
CA ALA A 88 1.40 -10.52 2.08
C ALA A 88 0.25 -11.27 2.78
N HIS A 89 -0.21 -12.38 2.19
CA HIS A 89 -1.26 -13.20 2.78
C HIS A 89 -0.85 -13.81 4.12
N GLN A 90 0.41 -14.24 4.27
CA GLN A 90 0.95 -14.74 5.54
C GLN A 90 0.95 -13.66 6.64
N SER A 91 1.15 -12.39 6.28
CA SER A 91 1.05 -11.26 7.20
C SER A 91 -0.38 -10.76 7.44
N GLY A 92 -1.38 -11.36 6.78
CA GLY A 92 -2.79 -10.93 6.87
C GLY A 92 -3.14 -9.72 6.01
N VAL A 93 -2.27 -9.34 5.06
CA VAL A 93 -2.45 -8.22 4.13
C VAL A 93 -3.02 -8.73 2.82
N LYS A 94 -4.10 -8.10 2.33
CA LYS A 94 -4.65 -8.41 0.99
C LYS A 94 -3.86 -7.68 -0.09
N VAL A 95 -3.58 -8.34 -1.22
CA VAL A 95 -2.89 -7.71 -2.35
C VAL A 95 -3.87 -7.40 -3.48
N VAL A 96 -3.77 -6.20 -4.05
CA VAL A 96 -4.55 -5.77 -5.21
C VAL A 96 -3.59 -5.31 -6.30
N PRO A 97 -3.32 -6.12 -7.34
CA PRO A 97 -2.53 -5.67 -8.47
C PRO A 97 -3.33 -4.75 -9.39
N GLN A 98 -2.67 -3.71 -9.90
CA GLN A 98 -3.16 -2.98 -11.06
C GLN A 98 -3.18 -3.93 -12.25
N VAL A 99 -4.35 -4.12 -12.84
CA VAL A 99 -4.48 -4.78 -14.15
C VAL A 99 -4.41 -3.70 -15.24
N SER A 100 -3.54 -3.90 -16.22
CA SER A 100 -3.67 -3.19 -17.50
C SER A 100 -4.29 -4.16 -18.49
N VAL A 101 -5.38 -3.74 -19.13
CA VAL A 101 -5.84 -4.42 -20.34
C VAL A 101 -4.99 -3.92 -21.52
N PRO A 102 -4.68 -4.76 -22.52
CA PRO A 102 -4.00 -4.33 -23.75
C PRO A 102 -4.77 -3.22 -24.48
#